data_AF-A0A2H0WVA3-F1
#
_entry.id   AF-A0A2H0WVA3-F1
#
_cell.length_a   1.000
_cell.length_b   1.000
_cell.length_c   1.000
_cell.angle_alpha   90.00
_cell.angle_beta   90.00
_cell.angle_gamma   90.00
#
_symmetry.space_group_name_H-M   'P 1'
#
loop_
_entity.id
_entity.type
_entity.pdbx_description
1 polymer ?
#
loop_
_entity_poly.entity_id
_entity_poly.type
_entity_poly.pdbx_seq_one_letter_code
_entity_poly.pdbx_strand_id
1 'polypeptide(L)'
;MRKIVGIFFFFFFIFIFLFGKPYFIAAQDSKSDLEKKIQEYQAKLNELRQQKSTLSSEIEYMDTQIYLTTLRIQETEDKIEKTQQEMDLLTTKIQGLDTSLDYFLKMLVKRVVEGYKQKSVSFFDLILNSDNAGDLVGEIKYQKTAQENNQKLLIQVQRAKINYEEQKTLREEKVKELDNLKTVLDAQKIELNNQQDAKRNLLVITNNDETTYQRLLQEAQRQLSAFKSFTRAAGGGTIAANGFGNGSEGWYFSQRDERWAYNRIGNSDEDILDVGCLLTSVAMVLKKYGVDTDPSKIAANSQYFYLNTAYMNYRWDLNPWPNNLTSYSLSISQIDDEIRNGHPVIVGVYAGYYGQHFIVLKSIDGDDYMMYDPYYGPDKKFSEHYSKDQIFAAETFR
;
A
#
# COMPACT_ATOMS: atom_id res chain seq x y z
N MET A 1 -63.65 19.39 -44.33
CA MET A 1 -62.60 18.69 -43.57
C MET A 1 -63.26 18.09 -42.31
N ARG A 2 -63.94 16.93 -42.42
CA ARG A 2 -63.48 15.57 -41.98
C ARG A 2 -62.78 15.61 -40.61
N LYS A 3 -63.51 15.43 -39.49
CA LYS A 3 -63.74 14.18 -38.70
C LYS A 3 -62.40 13.51 -38.27
N ILE A 4 -62.13 13.13 -37.02
CA ILE A 4 -62.71 11.98 -36.29
C ILE A 4 -62.24 11.98 -34.81
N VAL A 5 -63.13 11.49 -33.96
CA VAL A 5 -63.04 11.16 -32.51
C VAL A 5 -62.31 9.83 -32.26
N GLY A 6 -61.63 9.65 -31.12
CA GLY A 6 -61.36 8.31 -30.53
C GLY A 6 -61.55 8.40 -29.01
N ILE A 7 -62.57 7.83 -28.37
CA ILE A 7 -63.03 6.43 -28.19
C ILE A 7 -62.04 5.56 -27.40
N PHE A 8 -62.39 5.42 -26.12
CA PHE A 8 -62.15 4.28 -25.22
C PHE A 8 -62.58 2.96 -25.87
N PHE A 9 -61.79 1.89 -25.83
CA PHE A 9 -62.29 0.55 -25.51
C PHE A 9 -61.19 -0.41 -25.03
N PHE A 10 -61.58 -1.14 -24.00
CA PHE A 10 -60.91 -2.15 -23.19
C PHE A 10 -60.79 -3.48 -23.96
N PHE A 11 -59.69 -4.24 -23.85
CA PHE A 11 -59.77 -5.71 -23.72
C PHE A 11 -58.46 -6.33 -23.20
N PHE A 12 -58.70 -7.22 -22.25
CA PHE A 12 -57.82 -8.06 -21.44
C PHE A 12 -57.27 -9.25 -22.26
N PHE A 13 -55.98 -9.59 -22.13
CA PHE A 13 -55.54 -10.98 -22.31
C PHE A 13 -54.28 -11.27 -21.49
N ILE A 14 -54.46 -12.09 -20.45
CA ILE A 14 -53.43 -12.86 -19.77
C ILE A 14 -52.91 -13.91 -20.75
N PHE A 15 -51.58 -14.01 -20.90
CA PHE A 15 -50.97 -15.30 -21.23
C PHE A 15 -49.60 -15.42 -20.56
N ILE A 16 -49.58 -16.28 -19.55
CA ILE A 16 -48.38 -16.86 -18.96
C ILE A 16 -47.75 -17.76 -20.04
N PHE A 17 -46.49 -17.50 -20.39
CA PHE A 17 -45.59 -18.56 -20.84
C PHE A 17 -44.26 -18.43 -20.11
N LEU A 18 -43.98 -19.47 -19.33
CA LEU A 18 -42.67 -19.85 -18.83
C LEU A 18 -41.67 -20.02 -19.98
N PHE A 19 -40.39 -20.01 -19.58
CA PHE A 19 -39.19 -20.49 -20.27
C PHE A 19 -38.22 -19.41 -20.80
N GLY A 20 -37.09 -19.32 -20.08
CA GLY A 20 -35.86 -18.67 -20.52
C GLY A 20 -35.44 -17.50 -19.63
N LYS A 21 -34.79 -17.77 -18.49
CA LYS A 21 -33.89 -16.76 -17.92
C LYS A 21 -32.69 -16.65 -18.85
N PRO A 22 -32.39 -15.50 -19.47
CA PRO A 22 -31.06 -15.29 -20.02
C PRO A 22 -30.11 -15.19 -18.82
N TYR A 23 -29.22 -16.18 -18.69
CA TYR A 23 -27.98 -15.97 -17.96
C TYR A 23 -27.22 -14.87 -18.73
N PHE A 24 -27.23 -13.65 -18.19
CA PHE A 24 -26.27 -12.63 -18.59
C PHE A 24 -24.89 -13.10 -18.15
N ILE A 25 -24.13 -13.66 -19.10
CA ILE A 25 -22.67 -13.67 -19.06
C ILE A 25 -22.25 -12.25 -19.44
N ALA A 26 -21.96 -11.42 -18.44
CA ALA A 26 -21.45 -10.07 -18.62
C ALA A 26 -20.35 -9.74 -17.59
N ALA A 27 -19.55 -10.73 -17.20
CA ALA A 27 -18.44 -10.55 -16.25
C ALA A 27 -17.06 -10.53 -16.93
N GLN A 28 -16.98 -10.74 -18.25
CA GLN A 28 -15.71 -10.86 -18.96
C GLN A 28 -15.33 -9.60 -19.75
N ASP A 29 -16.30 -8.78 -20.15
CA ASP A 29 -16.04 -7.50 -20.85
C ASP A 29 -15.53 -6.41 -19.89
N SER A 30 -16.08 -6.30 -18.67
CA SER A 30 -15.72 -5.23 -17.73
C SER A 30 -14.26 -5.28 -17.26
N LYS A 31 -13.72 -6.48 -17.02
CA LYS A 31 -12.34 -6.67 -16.58
C LYS A 31 -11.32 -6.29 -17.66
N SER A 32 -11.59 -6.69 -18.91
CA SER A 32 -10.79 -6.31 -20.09
C SER A 32 -10.77 -4.79 -20.29
N ASP A 33 -11.90 -4.13 -20.06
CA ASP A 33 -12.01 -2.68 -20.22
C ASP A 33 -11.35 -1.90 -19.08
N LEU A 34 -11.39 -2.41 -17.85
CA LEU A 34 -10.71 -1.79 -16.71
C LEU A 34 -9.18 -1.85 -16.86
N GLU A 35 -8.63 -3.01 -17.23
CA GLU A 35 -7.19 -3.19 -17.47
C GLU A 35 -6.70 -2.28 -18.61
N LYS A 36 -7.47 -2.17 -19.71
CA LYS A 36 -7.18 -1.23 -20.81
C LYS A 36 -7.17 0.22 -20.34
N LYS A 37 -8.17 0.65 -19.55
CA LYS A 37 -8.23 2.01 -18.99
C LYS A 37 -7.03 2.29 -18.08
N ILE A 38 -6.62 1.34 -17.24
CA ILE A 38 -5.43 1.49 -16.41
C ILE A 38 -4.19 1.72 -17.29
N GLN A 39 -4.02 0.95 -18.36
CA GLN A 39 -2.89 1.12 -19.29
C GLN A 39 -2.94 2.46 -20.04
N GLU A 40 -4.12 2.84 -20.53
CA GLU A 40 -4.34 4.10 -21.25
C GLU A 40 -4.03 5.30 -20.35
N TYR A 41 -4.54 5.32 -19.12
CA TYR A 41 -4.30 6.42 -18.19
C TYR A 41 -2.87 6.41 -17.64
N GLN A 42 -2.22 5.25 -17.55
CA GLN A 42 -0.78 5.16 -17.27
C GLN A 42 0.06 5.78 -18.40
N ALA A 43 -0.32 5.55 -19.66
CA ALA A 43 0.34 6.17 -20.81
C ALA A 43 0.09 7.68 -20.86
N LYS A 44 -1.17 8.12 -20.65
CA LYS A 44 -1.53 9.54 -20.57
C LYS A 44 -0.75 10.25 -19.47
N LEU A 45 -0.58 9.61 -18.31
CA LEU A 45 0.21 10.17 -17.21
C LEU A 45 1.67 10.40 -17.60
N ASN A 46 2.27 9.50 -18.37
CA ASN A 46 3.64 9.64 -18.84
C ASN A 46 3.79 10.79 -19.84
N GLU A 47 2.80 11.01 -20.70
CA GLU A 47 2.76 12.14 -21.63
C GLU A 47 2.60 13.47 -20.87
N LEU A 48 1.61 13.56 -19.99
CA LEU A 48 1.34 14.75 -19.19
C LEU A 48 2.53 15.15 -18.29
N ARG A 49 3.31 14.16 -17.81
CA ARG A 49 4.53 14.41 -17.03
C ARG A 49 5.52 15.34 -17.76
N GLN A 50 5.56 15.29 -19.10
CA GLN A 50 6.47 16.12 -19.90
C GLN A 50 5.93 17.54 -20.15
N GLN A 51 4.65 17.78 -19.86
CA GLN A 51 3.92 19.01 -20.22
C GLN A 51 3.53 19.87 -18.99
N LYS A 52 4.12 19.62 -17.81
CA LYS A 52 3.81 20.27 -16.52
C LYS A 52 4.30 21.73 -16.40
N SER A 53 4.02 22.55 -17.41
CA SER A 53 4.46 23.95 -17.45
C SER A 53 3.40 24.94 -16.97
N THR A 54 2.13 24.55 -16.83
CA THR A 54 1.03 25.46 -16.45
C THR A 54 0.20 24.89 -15.30
N LEU A 55 -0.56 25.73 -14.61
CA LEU A 55 -1.49 25.30 -13.55
C LEU A 55 -2.52 24.32 -14.11
N SER A 56 -3.03 24.57 -15.32
CA SER A 56 -4.00 23.70 -15.97
C SER A 56 -3.43 22.32 -16.27
N SER A 57 -2.18 22.24 -16.75
CA SER A 57 -1.56 20.94 -17.06
C SER A 57 -1.16 20.17 -15.79
N GLU A 58 -0.80 20.86 -14.70
CA GLU A 58 -0.57 20.20 -13.41
C GLU A 58 -1.89 19.68 -12.82
N ILE A 59 -2.98 20.45 -12.89
CA ILE A 59 -4.32 19.99 -12.48
C ILE A 59 -4.75 18.76 -13.28
N GLU A 60 -4.56 18.76 -14.60
CA GLU A 60 -4.90 17.61 -15.44
C GLU A 60 -4.07 16.37 -15.08
N TYR A 61 -2.78 16.56 -14.79
CA TYR A 61 -1.92 15.48 -14.32
C TYR A 61 -2.43 14.88 -12.99
N MET A 62 -2.76 15.73 -12.02
CA MET A 62 -3.30 15.29 -10.72
C MET A 62 -4.66 14.60 -10.87
N ASP A 63 -5.53 15.11 -11.73
CA ASP A 63 -6.82 14.46 -12.03
C ASP A 63 -6.63 13.09 -12.68
N THR A 64 -5.66 12.98 -13.58
CA THR A 64 -5.30 11.70 -14.21
C THR A 64 -4.74 10.72 -13.18
N GLN A 65 -3.93 11.18 -12.22
CA GLN A 65 -3.45 10.37 -11.09
C GLN A 65 -4.60 9.87 -10.21
N ILE A 66 -5.46 10.77 -9.75
CA ILE A 66 -6.62 10.46 -8.91
C ILE A 66 -7.51 9.43 -9.60
N TYR A 67 -7.78 9.61 -10.90
CA TYR A 67 -8.60 8.69 -11.68
C TYR A 67 -7.93 7.32 -11.82
N LEU A 68 -6.62 7.26 -12.12
CA LEU A 68 -5.87 6.01 -12.21
C LEU A 68 -5.88 5.24 -10.88
N THR A 69 -5.66 5.94 -9.75
CA THR A 69 -5.74 5.35 -8.40
C THR A 69 -7.15 4.82 -8.13
N THR A 70 -8.20 5.56 -8.53
CA THR A 70 -9.60 5.12 -8.40
C THR A 70 -9.88 3.85 -9.20
N LEU A 71 -9.34 3.72 -10.43
CA LEU A 71 -9.47 2.50 -11.22
C LEU A 71 -8.75 1.30 -10.57
N ARG A 72 -7.58 1.52 -9.96
CA ARG A 72 -6.84 0.47 -9.24
C ARG A 72 -7.55 0.02 -7.97
N ILE A 73 -8.21 0.95 -7.27
CA ILE A 73 -9.08 0.64 -6.13
C ILE A 73 -10.23 -0.26 -6.60
N GLN A 74 -10.93 0.13 -7.67
CA GLN A 74 -12.01 -0.68 -8.24
C GLN A 74 -11.51 -2.09 -8.63
N GLU A 75 -10.36 -2.20 -9.28
CA GLU A 75 -9.78 -3.48 -9.67
C GLU A 75 -9.47 -4.37 -8.43
N THR A 76 -9.01 -3.75 -7.36
CA THR A 76 -8.68 -4.44 -6.10
C THR A 76 -9.95 -4.87 -5.36
N GLU A 77 -10.98 -4.03 -5.33
CA GLU A 77 -12.29 -4.35 -4.76
C GLU A 77 -12.97 -5.50 -5.52
N ASP A 78 -12.92 -5.50 -6.86
CA ASP A 78 -13.43 -6.62 -7.69
C ASP A 78 -12.68 -7.93 -7.40
N LYS A 79 -11.35 -7.87 -7.23
CA LYS A 79 -10.51 -9.03 -6.85
C LYS A 79 -10.89 -9.55 -5.47
N ILE A 80 -11.13 -8.67 -4.50
CA ILE A 80 -11.58 -9.01 -3.15
C ILE A 80 -12.93 -9.73 -3.20
N GLU A 81 -13.90 -9.18 -3.94
CA GLU A 81 -15.22 -9.78 -4.07
C GLU A 81 -15.13 -11.18 -4.68
N LYS A 82 -14.37 -11.32 -5.78
CA LYS A 82 -14.18 -12.62 -6.43
C LYS A 82 -13.50 -13.64 -5.51
N THR A 83 -12.45 -13.24 -4.79
CA THR A 83 -11.76 -14.12 -3.84
C THR A 83 -12.69 -14.55 -2.70
N GLN A 84 -13.55 -13.65 -2.21
CA GLN A 84 -14.54 -13.98 -1.20
C GLN A 84 -15.58 -14.99 -1.73
N GLN A 85 -16.08 -14.81 -2.96
CA GLN A 85 -16.97 -15.77 -3.61
C GLN A 85 -16.31 -17.15 -3.80
N GLU A 86 -15.03 -17.19 -4.21
CA GLU A 86 -14.25 -18.43 -4.33
C GLU A 86 -14.10 -19.12 -2.96
N MET A 87 -13.86 -18.37 -1.89
CA MET A 87 -13.77 -18.88 -0.52
C MET A 87 -15.10 -19.46 -0.01
N ASP A 88 -16.23 -18.83 -0.34
CA ASP A 88 -17.56 -19.32 0.04
C ASP A 88 -17.90 -20.64 -0.68
N LEU A 89 -17.53 -20.73 -1.97
CA LEU A 89 -17.63 -21.96 -2.75
C LEU A 89 -16.73 -23.07 -2.18
N LEU A 90 -15.48 -22.75 -1.82
CA LEU A 90 -14.58 -23.71 -1.17
C LEU A 90 -15.13 -24.18 0.19
N THR A 91 -15.68 -23.28 0.98
CA THR A 91 -16.30 -23.59 2.27
C THR A 91 -17.45 -24.59 2.09
N THR A 92 -18.31 -24.36 1.10
CA THR A 92 -19.41 -25.28 0.77
C THR A 92 -18.90 -26.64 0.31
N LYS A 93 -17.85 -26.68 -0.52
CA LYS A 93 -17.22 -27.94 -0.97
C LYS A 93 -16.61 -28.73 0.18
N ILE A 94 -15.89 -28.05 1.07
CA ILE A 94 -15.28 -28.64 2.27
C ILE A 94 -16.35 -29.27 3.17
N GLN A 95 -17.48 -28.60 3.40
CA GLN A 95 -18.60 -29.16 4.18
C GLN A 95 -19.18 -30.44 3.54
N GLY A 96 -19.32 -30.46 2.22
CA GLY A 96 -19.77 -31.66 1.49
C GLY A 96 -18.77 -32.82 1.56
N LEU A 97 -17.48 -32.51 1.47
CA LEU A 97 -16.40 -33.50 1.62
C LEU A 97 -16.31 -34.04 3.04
N ASP A 98 -16.49 -33.20 4.06
CA ASP A 98 -16.53 -33.60 5.48
C ASP A 98 -17.68 -34.58 5.75
N THR A 99 -18.88 -34.26 5.24
CA THR A 99 -20.06 -35.14 5.35
C THR A 99 -19.81 -36.48 4.66
N SER A 100 -19.19 -36.46 3.47
CA SER A 100 -18.85 -37.68 2.72
C SER A 100 -17.80 -38.52 3.45
N LEU A 101 -16.78 -37.87 4.01
CA LEU A 101 -15.72 -38.51 4.77
C LEU A 101 -16.26 -39.17 6.04
N ASP A 102 -17.12 -38.48 6.80
CA ASP A 102 -17.81 -39.03 7.97
C ASP A 102 -18.66 -40.25 7.61
N TYR A 103 -19.42 -40.18 6.52
CA TYR A 103 -20.19 -41.33 6.03
C TYR A 103 -19.30 -42.53 5.70
N PHE A 104 -18.21 -42.33 4.94
CA PHE A 104 -17.29 -43.41 4.60
C PHE A 104 -16.57 -43.97 5.84
N LEU A 105 -16.20 -43.14 6.82
CA LEU A 105 -15.62 -43.58 8.08
C LEU A 105 -16.60 -44.42 8.89
N LYS A 106 -17.86 -43.99 9.03
CA LYS A 106 -18.91 -44.78 9.71
C LYS A 106 -19.14 -46.14 9.06
N MET A 107 -19.18 -46.17 7.72
CA MET A 107 -19.30 -47.42 6.96
C MET A 107 -18.08 -48.33 7.16
N LEU A 108 -16.88 -47.77 7.18
CA LEU A 108 -15.65 -48.53 7.40
C LEU A 108 -15.64 -49.14 8.80
N VAL A 109 -15.97 -48.35 9.83
CA VAL A 109 -16.07 -48.81 11.22
C VAL A 109 -17.12 -49.92 11.36
N LYS A 110 -18.33 -49.73 10.80
CA LYS A 110 -19.40 -50.74 10.83
C LYS A 110 -18.92 -52.07 10.25
N ARG A 111 -18.26 -52.05 9.09
CA ARG A 111 -17.75 -53.25 8.43
C ARG A 111 -16.59 -53.92 9.18
N VAL A 112 -15.70 -53.14 9.79
CA VAL A 112 -14.62 -53.68 10.62
C VAL A 112 -15.22 -54.44 11.82
N VAL A 113 -16.23 -53.87 12.47
CA VAL A 113 -16.93 -54.51 13.60
C VAL A 113 -17.70 -55.76 13.17
N GLU A 114 -18.43 -55.72 12.05
CA GLU A 114 -19.15 -56.88 11.51
C GLU A 114 -18.18 -58.02 11.14
N GLY A 115 -17.07 -57.71 10.46
CA GLY A 115 -16.04 -58.69 10.14
C GLY A 115 -15.36 -59.29 11.38
N TYR A 116 -15.21 -58.52 12.46
CA TYR A 116 -14.71 -59.04 13.73
C TYR A 116 -15.71 -60.00 14.40
N LYS A 117 -17.01 -59.67 14.39
CA LYS A 117 -18.07 -60.53 14.94
C LYS A 117 -18.23 -61.85 14.16
N GLN A 118 -18.09 -61.81 12.83
CA GLN A 118 -18.17 -63.00 11.96
C GLN A 118 -16.99 -63.96 12.09
N LYS A 119 -15.83 -63.51 12.56
CA LYS A 119 -14.64 -64.37 12.80
C LYS A 119 -14.81 -65.43 13.91
N SER A 120 -15.98 -65.54 14.53
CA SER A 120 -16.27 -66.48 15.61
C SER A 120 -16.84 -67.83 15.18
N VAL A 121 -17.10 -68.06 13.89
CA VAL A 121 -17.50 -69.39 13.39
C VAL A 121 -16.26 -70.10 12.87
N SER A 122 -15.87 -71.21 13.50
CA SER A 122 -14.69 -71.98 13.13
C SER A 122 -14.83 -72.47 11.69
N PHE A 123 -13.86 -72.15 10.82
CA PHE A 123 -13.78 -72.67 9.44
C PHE A 123 -13.88 -74.20 9.39
N PHE A 124 -13.46 -74.87 10.47
CA PHE A 124 -13.54 -76.33 10.62
C PHE A 124 -14.97 -76.83 10.82
N ASP A 125 -15.88 -76.07 11.46
CA ASP A 125 -17.29 -76.48 11.65
C ASP A 125 -18.09 -76.40 10.35
N LEU A 126 -17.70 -75.50 9.43
CA LEU A 126 -18.33 -75.31 8.12
C LEU A 126 -17.89 -76.36 7.07
N ILE A 127 -16.65 -76.87 7.16
CA ILE A 127 -16.11 -77.88 6.24
C ILE A 127 -16.58 -79.30 6.60
N LEU A 128 -16.87 -79.56 7.88
CA LEU A 128 -17.29 -80.87 8.38
C LEU A 128 -18.78 -81.20 8.17
N ASN A 129 -19.58 -80.24 7.68
CA ASN A 129 -21.00 -80.45 7.39
C ASN A 129 -21.18 -80.70 5.89
N SER A 130 -21.36 -81.97 5.50
CA SER A 130 -21.16 -82.47 4.12
C SER A 130 -22.27 -82.15 3.10
N ASP A 131 -23.34 -81.48 3.49
CA ASP A 131 -24.53 -81.33 2.63
C ASP A 131 -24.56 -80.03 1.77
N ASN A 132 -23.62 -79.10 1.96
CA ASN A 132 -23.73 -77.71 1.46
C ASN A 132 -22.56 -77.21 0.59
N ALA A 133 -22.01 -78.06 -0.29
CA ALA A 133 -20.86 -77.69 -1.14
C ALA A 133 -21.08 -76.43 -2.03
N GLY A 134 -22.34 -76.15 -2.42
CA GLY A 134 -22.73 -74.91 -3.13
C GLY A 134 -22.70 -73.66 -2.24
N ASP A 135 -23.06 -73.80 -0.96
CA ASP A 135 -23.02 -72.70 0.01
C ASP A 135 -21.58 -72.39 0.42
N LEU A 136 -20.68 -73.39 0.45
CA LEU A 136 -19.25 -73.17 0.69
C LEU A 136 -18.62 -72.28 -0.42
N VAL A 137 -18.96 -72.52 -1.68
CA VAL A 137 -18.51 -71.67 -2.81
C VAL A 137 -19.13 -70.28 -2.73
N GLY A 138 -20.40 -70.19 -2.32
CA GLY A 138 -21.08 -68.93 -2.03
C GLY A 138 -20.39 -68.13 -0.92
N GLU A 139 -20.01 -68.79 0.17
CA GLU A 139 -19.38 -68.19 1.35
C GLU A 139 -17.93 -67.77 1.08
N ILE A 140 -17.15 -68.57 0.34
CA ILE A 140 -15.79 -68.20 -0.12
C ILE A 140 -15.86 -67.01 -1.08
N LYS A 141 -16.82 -67.01 -2.01
CA LYS A 141 -17.04 -65.88 -2.93
C LYS A 141 -17.50 -64.64 -2.17
N TYR A 142 -18.34 -64.82 -1.15
CA TYR A 142 -18.80 -63.75 -0.27
C TYR A 142 -17.64 -63.13 0.53
N GLN A 143 -16.80 -63.94 1.17
CA GLN A 143 -15.62 -63.49 1.91
C GLN A 143 -14.63 -62.73 1.01
N LYS A 144 -14.33 -63.27 -0.18
CA LYS A 144 -13.46 -62.58 -1.16
C LYS A 144 -14.05 -61.25 -1.61
N THR A 145 -15.35 -61.22 -1.92
CA THR A 145 -16.06 -60.01 -2.33
C THR A 145 -16.12 -58.97 -1.21
N ALA A 146 -16.32 -59.41 0.04
CA ALA A 146 -16.31 -58.56 1.22
C ALA A 146 -14.93 -57.92 1.43
N GLN A 147 -13.86 -58.70 1.26
CA GLN A 147 -12.48 -58.22 1.37
C GLN A 147 -12.14 -57.17 0.29
N GLU A 148 -12.50 -57.44 -0.97
CA GLU A 148 -12.33 -56.50 -2.09
C GLU A 148 -13.13 -55.20 -1.87
N ASN A 149 -14.37 -55.32 -1.39
CA ASN A 149 -15.22 -54.16 -1.12
C ASN A 149 -14.72 -53.33 0.08
N ASN A 150 -14.07 -53.95 1.07
CA ASN A 150 -13.44 -53.24 2.18
C ASN A 150 -12.20 -52.48 1.73
N GLN A 151 -11.39 -53.07 0.85
CA GLN A 151 -10.25 -52.39 0.24
C GLN A 151 -10.69 -51.19 -0.60
N LYS A 152 -11.77 -51.34 -1.40
CA LYS A 152 -12.37 -50.23 -2.14
C LYS A 152 -12.85 -49.10 -1.23
N LEU A 153 -13.50 -49.42 -0.11
CA LEU A 153 -13.97 -48.44 0.87
C LEU A 153 -12.80 -47.68 1.52
N LEU A 154 -11.71 -48.37 1.86
CA LEU A 154 -10.50 -47.71 2.39
C LEU A 154 -9.89 -46.73 1.38
N ILE A 155 -9.81 -47.12 0.11
CA ILE A 155 -9.34 -46.24 -0.97
C ILE A 155 -10.26 -45.02 -1.11
N GLN A 156 -11.57 -45.18 -0.98
CA GLN A 156 -12.54 -44.07 -1.03
C GLN A 156 -12.35 -43.10 0.15
N VAL A 157 -12.16 -43.61 1.38
CA VAL A 157 -11.82 -42.78 2.55
C VAL A 157 -10.52 -42.01 2.33
N GLN A 158 -9.47 -42.67 1.84
CA GLN A 158 -8.19 -42.02 1.57
C GLN A 158 -8.32 -40.90 0.53
N ARG A 159 -9.01 -41.14 -0.59
CA ARG A 159 -9.24 -40.11 -1.61
C ARG A 159 -10.06 -38.94 -1.08
N ALA A 160 -11.13 -39.22 -0.32
CA ALA A 160 -11.96 -38.19 0.29
C ALA A 160 -11.15 -37.32 1.27
N LYS A 161 -10.29 -37.94 2.09
CA LYS A 161 -9.39 -37.23 2.99
C LYS A 161 -8.38 -36.36 2.22
N ILE A 162 -7.73 -36.89 1.19
CA ILE A 162 -6.76 -36.12 0.39
C ILE A 162 -7.44 -34.90 -0.23
N ASN A 163 -8.60 -35.08 -0.86
CA ASN A 163 -9.34 -33.98 -1.48
C ASN A 163 -9.76 -32.93 -0.43
N TYR A 164 -10.24 -33.37 0.74
CA TYR A 164 -10.59 -32.48 1.84
C TYR A 164 -9.40 -31.62 2.29
N GLU A 165 -8.23 -32.22 2.51
CA GLU A 165 -7.02 -31.50 2.92
C GLU A 165 -6.52 -30.55 1.82
N GLU A 166 -6.59 -30.94 0.54
CA GLU A 166 -6.26 -30.08 -0.60
C GLU A 166 -7.18 -28.84 -0.65
N GLN A 167 -8.50 -29.02 -0.52
CA GLN A 167 -9.44 -27.88 -0.51
C GLN A 167 -9.23 -26.97 0.71
N LYS A 168 -8.90 -27.53 1.87
CA LYS A 168 -8.60 -26.76 3.08
C LYS A 168 -7.33 -25.92 2.89
N THR A 169 -6.28 -26.52 2.33
CA THR A 169 -5.02 -25.81 2.00
C THR A 169 -5.28 -24.66 1.04
N LEU A 170 -6.02 -24.90 -0.04
CA LEU A 170 -6.38 -23.86 -1.00
C LEU A 170 -7.19 -22.72 -0.36
N ARG A 171 -8.09 -23.03 0.59
CA ARG A 171 -8.82 -22.02 1.35
C ARG A 171 -7.89 -21.18 2.23
N GLU A 172 -6.91 -21.79 2.88
CA GLU A 172 -5.91 -21.07 3.68
C GLU A 172 -5.05 -20.13 2.82
N GLU A 173 -4.67 -20.54 1.61
CA GLU A 173 -4.00 -19.68 0.63
C GLU A 173 -4.87 -18.48 0.23
N LYS A 174 -6.16 -18.72 -0.05
CA LYS A 174 -7.11 -17.65 -0.39
C LYS A 174 -7.35 -16.66 0.76
N VAL A 175 -7.32 -17.10 2.01
CA VAL A 175 -7.37 -16.22 3.19
C VAL A 175 -6.17 -15.27 3.20
N LYS A 176 -4.96 -15.77 2.92
CA LYS A 176 -3.74 -14.95 2.85
C LYS A 176 -3.79 -13.97 1.67
N GLU A 177 -4.27 -14.42 0.51
CA GLU A 177 -4.48 -13.56 -0.65
C GLU A 177 -5.44 -12.41 -0.33
N LEU A 178 -6.56 -12.71 0.34
CA LEU A 178 -7.56 -11.72 0.75
C LEU A 178 -6.99 -10.68 1.73
N ASP A 179 -6.20 -11.10 2.71
CA ASP A 179 -5.56 -10.20 3.69
C ASP A 179 -4.56 -9.24 3.02
N ASN A 180 -3.75 -9.76 2.09
CA ASN A 180 -2.85 -8.95 1.29
C ASN A 180 -3.61 -7.95 0.41
N LEU A 181 -4.70 -8.38 -0.26
CA LEU A 181 -5.54 -7.48 -1.07
C LEU A 181 -6.15 -6.35 -0.23
N LYS A 182 -6.60 -6.63 1.00
CA LYS A 182 -7.11 -5.59 1.92
C LYS A 182 -6.03 -4.59 2.32
N THR A 183 -4.83 -5.07 2.62
CA THR A 183 -3.67 -4.20 2.92
C THR A 183 -3.34 -3.28 1.74
N VAL A 184 -3.35 -3.82 0.51
CA VAL A 184 -3.15 -3.03 -0.71
C VAL A 184 -4.27 -1.99 -0.90
N LEU A 185 -5.52 -2.38 -0.65
CA LEU A 185 -6.67 -1.48 -0.76
C LEU A 185 -6.58 -0.31 0.22
N ASP A 186 -6.20 -0.56 1.47
CA ASP A 186 -6.05 0.49 2.48
C ASP A 186 -4.94 1.46 2.09
N ALA A 187 -3.80 0.96 1.61
CA ALA A 187 -2.72 1.80 1.10
C ALA A 187 -3.16 2.64 -0.11
N GLN A 188 -3.92 2.07 -1.05
CA GLN A 188 -4.47 2.79 -2.20
C GLN A 188 -5.46 3.89 -1.78
N LYS A 189 -6.29 3.65 -0.76
CA LYS A 189 -7.24 4.65 -0.22
C LYS A 189 -6.53 5.81 0.45
N ILE A 190 -5.47 5.53 1.22
CA ILE A 190 -4.61 6.56 1.80
C ILE A 190 -3.97 7.40 0.69
N GLU A 191 -3.41 6.75 -0.33
CA GLU A 191 -2.80 7.44 -1.48
C GLU A 191 -3.82 8.32 -2.22
N LEU A 192 -5.04 7.83 -2.45
CA LEU A 192 -6.10 8.61 -3.10
C LEU A 192 -6.43 9.88 -2.31
N ASN A 193 -6.57 9.78 -0.98
CA ASN A 193 -6.83 10.94 -0.13
C ASN A 193 -5.67 11.93 -0.20
N ASN A 194 -4.42 11.45 -0.14
CA ASN A 194 -3.24 12.31 -0.25
C ASN A 194 -3.20 13.07 -1.58
N GLN A 195 -3.53 12.40 -2.69
CA GLN A 195 -3.62 13.02 -4.02
C GLN A 195 -4.72 14.10 -4.09
N GLN A 196 -5.89 13.83 -3.51
CA GLN A 196 -6.99 14.79 -3.45
C GLN A 196 -6.65 16.02 -2.59
N ASP A 197 -6.00 15.82 -1.46
CA ASP A 197 -5.57 16.90 -0.57
C ASP A 197 -4.47 17.74 -1.20
N ALA A 198 -3.48 17.11 -1.86
CA ALA A 198 -2.47 17.82 -2.64
C ALA A 198 -3.11 18.71 -3.72
N LYS A 199 -4.13 18.19 -4.43
CA LYS A 199 -4.86 18.98 -5.44
C LYS A 199 -5.58 20.15 -4.78
N ARG A 200 -6.27 19.93 -3.67
CA ARG A 200 -6.97 21.00 -2.93
C ARG A 200 -6.00 22.09 -2.49
N ASN A 201 -4.85 21.71 -1.94
CA ASN A 201 -3.81 22.64 -1.50
C ASN A 201 -3.24 23.46 -2.67
N LEU A 202 -3.02 22.83 -3.83
CA LEU A 202 -2.62 23.53 -5.04
C LEU A 202 -3.64 24.62 -5.42
N LEU A 203 -4.93 24.28 -5.47
CA LEU A 203 -5.99 25.21 -5.82
C LEU A 203 -6.12 26.35 -4.81
N VAL A 204 -5.95 26.07 -3.50
CA VAL A 204 -5.98 27.09 -2.44
C VAL A 204 -4.80 28.05 -2.56
N ILE A 205 -3.58 27.53 -2.70
CA ILE A 205 -2.36 28.35 -2.69
C ILE A 205 -2.22 29.17 -3.98
N THR A 206 -2.64 28.61 -5.11
CA THR A 206 -2.65 29.35 -6.37
C THR A 206 -3.87 30.24 -6.52
N ASN A 207 -4.93 30.01 -5.73
CA ASN A 207 -6.22 30.66 -5.90
C ASN A 207 -6.74 30.58 -7.36
N ASN A 208 -6.44 29.46 -8.05
CA ASN A 208 -6.67 29.26 -9.48
C ASN A 208 -6.01 30.29 -10.41
N ASP A 209 -4.95 30.97 -9.95
CA ASP A 209 -4.22 31.99 -10.71
C ASP A 209 -2.91 31.43 -11.28
N GLU A 210 -2.80 31.44 -12.60
CA GLU A 210 -1.62 30.98 -13.36
C GLU A 210 -0.38 31.82 -13.01
N THR A 211 -0.53 33.12 -12.79
CA THR A 211 0.62 33.99 -12.46
C THR A 211 1.24 33.61 -11.11
N THR A 212 0.38 33.33 -10.12
CA THR A 212 0.77 32.86 -8.79
C THR A 212 1.44 31.49 -8.89
N TYR A 213 0.88 30.57 -9.69
CA TYR A 213 1.50 29.28 -9.97
C TYR A 213 2.91 29.42 -10.56
N GLN A 214 3.06 30.20 -11.63
CA GLN A 214 4.35 30.43 -12.28
C GLN A 214 5.39 31.05 -11.34
N ARG A 215 4.97 32.00 -10.50
CA ARG A 215 5.85 32.62 -9.50
C ARG A 215 6.36 31.59 -8.49
N LEU A 216 5.48 30.75 -7.95
CA LEU A 216 5.81 29.69 -7.00
C LEU A 216 6.71 28.63 -7.64
N LEU A 217 6.42 28.23 -8.89
CA LEU A 217 7.24 27.28 -9.63
C LEU A 217 8.66 27.80 -9.85
N GLN A 218 8.80 29.08 -10.24
CA GLN A 218 10.12 29.70 -10.40
C GLN A 218 10.87 29.83 -9.06
N GLU A 219 10.16 30.08 -7.96
CA GLU A 219 10.74 30.11 -6.62
C GLU A 219 11.27 28.74 -6.20
N ALA A 220 10.48 27.69 -6.41
CA ALA A 220 10.89 26.30 -6.21
C ALA A 220 12.13 25.95 -7.04
N GLN A 221 12.13 26.27 -8.34
CA GLN A 221 13.26 26.02 -9.23
C GLN A 221 14.54 26.75 -8.79
N ARG A 222 14.43 28.01 -8.35
CA ARG A 222 15.57 28.78 -7.83
C ARG A 222 16.15 28.12 -6.58
N GLN A 223 15.31 27.72 -5.63
CA GLN A 223 15.78 27.07 -4.41
C GLN A 223 16.46 25.73 -4.71
N LEU A 224 15.85 24.89 -5.55
CA LEU A 224 16.43 23.60 -5.94
C LEU A 224 17.77 23.76 -6.67
N SER A 225 17.88 24.75 -7.54
CA SER A 225 19.15 25.10 -8.18
C SER A 225 20.22 25.53 -7.17
N ALA A 226 19.82 26.27 -6.12
CA ALA A 226 20.72 26.68 -5.05
C ALA A 226 21.17 25.48 -4.19
N PHE A 227 20.27 24.53 -3.89
CA PHE A 227 20.62 23.29 -3.19
C PHE A 227 21.59 22.43 -4.02
N LYS A 228 21.32 22.25 -5.32
CA LYS A 228 22.24 21.54 -6.23
C LYS A 228 23.59 22.23 -6.32
N SER A 229 23.61 23.56 -6.35
CA SER A 229 24.85 24.34 -6.39
C SER A 229 25.67 24.13 -5.13
N PHE A 230 25.02 24.08 -3.96
CA PHE A 230 25.66 23.70 -2.71
C PHE A 230 26.21 22.27 -2.76
N THR A 231 25.38 21.26 -3.07
CA THR A 231 25.80 19.84 -3.11
C THR A 231 26.98 19.63 -4.06
N ARG A 232 26.97 20.26 -5.24
CA ARG A 232 28.09 20.21 -6.21
C ARG A 232 29.36 20.84 -5.66
N ALA A 233 29.24 21.98 -4.97
CA ALA A 233 30.39 22.69 -4.40
C ALA A 233 30.96 21.95 -3.17
N ALA A 234 30.09 21.40 -2.32
CA ALA A 234 30.46 20.62 -1.16
C ALA A 234 31.13 19.29 -1.55
N GLY A 235 30.70 18.69 -2.67
CA GLY A 235 31.24 17.45 -3.21
C GLY A 235 30.96 16.23 -2.31
N GLY A 236 31.43 15.06 -2.72
CA GLY A 236 31.14 13.81 -2.02
C GLY A 236 29.84 13.15 -2.49
N GLY A 237 29.79 11.82 -2.34
CA GLY A 237 28.64 10.99 -2.75
C GLY A 237 27.91 10.41 -1.54
N THR A 238 27.26 9.28 -1.73
CA THR A 238 26.63 8.55 -0.64
C THR A 238 27.63 8.11 0.43
N ILE A 239 27.12 7.90 1.64
CA ILE A 239 27.83 7.29 2.75
C ILE A 239 27.08 6.02 3.18
N ALA A 240 27.80 5.08 3.79
CA ALA A 240 27.18 3.89 4.36
C ALA A 240 26.07 4.25 5.37
N ALA A 241 25.15 3.32 5.61
CA ALA A 241 24.09 3.50 6.60
C ALA A 241 24.64 3.97 7.97
N ASN A 242 24.17 5.13 8.44
CA ASN A 242 24.67 5.82 9.63
C ASN A 242 26.19 6.13 9.58
N GLY A 243 26.75 6.42 8.42
CA GLY A 243 28.20 6.64 8.25
C GLY A 243 28.80 7.78 9.08
N PHE A 244 27.98 8.74 9.51
CA PHE A 244 28.37 9.81 10.46
C PHE A 244 27.85 9.58 11.90
N GLY A 245 27.26 8.42 12.17
CA GLY A 245 26.59 8.12 13.45
C GLY A 245 25.21 8.78 13.56
N ASN A 246 24.65 8.76 14.78
CA ASN A 246 23.32 9.32 15.10
C ASN A 246 23.40 10.66 15.85
N GLY A 247 24.61 11.25 15.93
CA GLY A 247 24.90 12.42 16.75
C GLY A 247 24.80 12.15 18.26
N SER A 248 25.28 13.09 19.05
CA SER A 248 25.32 13.02 20.52
C SER A 248 23.95 12.82 21.19
N GLU A 249 22.87 13.26 20.54
CA GLU A 249 21.50 13.19 21.07
C GLU A 249 20.63 12.12 20.35
N GLY A 250 21.20 11.37 19.40
CA GLY A 250 20.55 10.20 18.79
C GLY A 250 19.51 10.50 17.70
N TRP A 251 19.28 11.76 17.35
CA TRP A 251 18.28 12.19 16.37
C TRP A 251 18.87 12.76 15.06
N TYR A 252 20.18 12.58 14.81
CA TYR A 252 20.80 12.99 13.55
C TYR A 252 20.43 12.10 12.36
N PHE A 253 20.34 12.72 11.18
CA PHE A 253 20.27 12.05 9.89
C PHE A 253 21.14 12.77 8.87
N SER A 254 21.75 12.01 7.96
CA SER A 254 22.50 12.54 6.82
C SER A 254 21.66 12.40 5.55
N GLN A 255 21.58 13.44 4.71
CA GLN A 255 20.94 13.35 3.40
C GLN A 255 21.74 12.42 2.46
N ARG A 256 23.02 12.16 2.79
CA ARG A 256 23.94 11.33 2.00
C ARG A 256 23.85 9.84 2.34
N ASP A 257 23.06 9.44 3.32
CA ASP A 257 22.95 8.05 3.75
C ASP A 257 22.37 7.15 2.64
N GLU A 258 23.07 6.08 2.30
CA GLU A 258 22.73 5.18 1.18
C GLU A 258 21.32 4.59 1.25
N ARG A 259 20.72 4.51 2.44
CA ARG A 259 19.36 3.98 2.63
C ARG A 259 18.29 4.84 1.96
N TRP A 260 18.56 6.12 1.74
CA TRP A 260 17.55 7.04 1.20
C TRP A 260 18.10 8.12 0.27
N ALA A 261 19.41 8.26 0.13
CA ALA A 261 20.04 9.29 -0.71
C ALA A 261 19.44 9.38 -2.13
N TYR A 262 19.06 8.25 -2.73
CA TYR A 262 18.48 8.19 -4.08
C TYR A 262 16.95 8.12 -4.11
N ASN A 263 16.28 8.23 -2.96
CA ASN A 263 14.83 8.25 -2.92
C ASN A 263 14.32 9.54 -3.57
N ARG A 264 13.26 9.42 -4.37
CA ARG A 264 12.59 10.58 -4.97
C ARG A 264 11.83 11.36 -3.91
N ILE A 265 11.77 12.68 -4.12
CA ILE A 265 11.10 13.60 -3.22
C ILE A 265 9.74 13.97 -3.79
N GLY A 266 8.66 13.60 -3.08
CA GLY A 266 7.29 13.83 -3.50
C GLY A 266 7.03 13.33 -4.91
N ASN A 267 6.42 14.19 -5.74
CA ASN A 267 6.15 13.92 -7.15
C ASN A 267 7.27 14.41 -8.09
N SER A 268 8.44 14.75 -7.56
CA SER A 268 9.55 15.31 -8.33
C SER A 268 10.54 14.26 -8.84
N ASP A 269 11.32 14.65 -9.83
CA ASP A 269 12.46 13.89 -10.35
C ASP A 269 13.75 14.13 -9.55
N GLU A 270 13.67 14.85 -8.44
CA GLU A 270 14.82 15.14 -7.58
C GLU A 270 14.99 14.06 -6.51
N ASP A 271 16.23 13.90 -6.03
CA ASP A 271 16.57 12.96 -4.96
C ASP A 271 17.11 13.65 -3.70
N ILE A 272 17.10 12.91 -2.59
CA ILE A 272 17.52 13.42 -1.27
C ILE A 272 19.00 13.82 -1.27
N LEU A 273 19.85 13.13 -2.02
CA LEU A 273 21.28 13.43 -2.10
C LEU A 273 21.51 14.84 -2.64
N ASP A 274 20.85 15.19 -3.74
CA ASP A 274 21.11 16.45 -4.44
C ASP A 274 20.42 17.66 -3.80
N VAL A 275 19.22 17.50 -3.23
CA VAL A 275 18.39 18.63 -2.75
C VAL A 275 17.71 18.42 -1.39
N GLY A 276 18.08 17.37 -0.65
CA GLY A 276 17.38 16.95 0.57
C GLY A 276 17.82 17.60 1.89
N CYS A 277 18.57 18.71 1.87
CA CYS A 277 19.07 19.34 3.10
C CYS A 277 17.94 19.75 4.06
N LEU A 278 16.90 20.39 3.51
CA LEU A 278 15.76 20.85 4.28
C LEU A 278 14.91 19.69 4.82
N LEU A 279 14.52 18.74 3.96
CA LEU A 279 13.69 17.61 4.39
C LEU A 279 14.40 16.74 5.44
N THR A 280 15.73 16.60 5.33
CA THR A 280 16.54 15.86 6.30
C THR A 280 16.58 16.61 7.64
N SER A 281 16.71 17.94 7.60
CA SER A 281 16.65 18.79 8.79
C SER A 281 15.30 18.70 9.50
N VAL A 282 14.19 18.68 8.74
CA VAL A 282 12.84 18.46 9.29
C VAL A 282 12.73 17.06 9.90
N ALA A 283 13.21 16.01 9.22
CA ALA A 283 13.21 14.66 9.76
C ALA A 283 13.98 14.55 11.10
N MET A 284 15.11 15.25 11.23
CA MET A 284 15.89 15.33 12.46
C MET A 284 15.08 15.99 13.60
N VAL A 285 14.44 17.13 13.34
CA VAL A 285 13.65 17.84 14.36
C VAL A 285 12.41 17.04 14.77
N LEU A 286 11.69 16.44 13.82
CA LEU A 286 10.54 15.58 14.13
C LEU A 286 10.95 14.37 14.98
N LYS A 287 12.10 13.76 14.69
CA LYS A 287 12.65 12.66 15.49
C LYS A 287 13.00 13.09 16.91
N LYS A 288 13.54 14.31 17.10
CA LYS A 288 13.76 14.86 18.46
C LYS A 288 12.45 14.90 19.25
N TYR A 289 11.33 15.24 18.61
CA TYR A 289 10.00 15.25 19.21
C TYR A 289 9.29 13.87 19.23
N GLY A 290 10.04 12.78 19.04
CA GLY A 290 9.54 11.42 19.19
C GLY A 290 8.71 10.90 18.03
N VAL A 291 8.71 11.56 16.88
CA VAL A 291 8.06 11.04 15.67
C VAL A 291 8.93 9.91 15.08
N ASP A 292 8.34 8.74 14.85
CA ASP A 292 9.02 7.65 14.11
C ASP A 292 9.11 7.98 12.61
N THR A 293 10.09 8.80 12.27
CA THR A 293 10.35 9.26 10.91
C THR A 293 11.83 9.16 10.55
N ASP A 294 12.07 9.26 9.25
CA ASP A 294 13.38 9.35 8.62
C ASP A 294 13.25 10.16 7.31
N PRO A 295 14.36 10.56 6.65
CA PRO A 295 14.30 11.33 5.42
C PRO A 295 13.47 10.67 4.30
N SER A 296 13.44 9.34 4.22
CA SER A 296 12.65 8.62 3.21
C SER A 296 11.15 8.72 3.45
N LYS A 297 10.71 8.62 4.71
CA LYS A 297 9.30 8.78 5.10
C LYS A 297 8.80 10.20 4.83
N ILE A 298 9.64 11.22 5.07
CA ILE A 298 9.31 12.61 4.72
C ILE A 298 9.25 12.78 3.20
N ALA A 299 10.26 12.29 2.46
CA ALA A 299 10.30 12.39 1.01
C ALA A 299 9.12 11.68 0.32
N ALA A 300 8.62 10.57 0.88
CA ALA A 300 7.48 9.84 0.33
C ALA A 300 6.14 10.57 0.48
N ASN A 301 6.02 11.53 1.42
CA ASN A 301 4.80 12.28 1.60
C ASN A 301 4.76 13.52 0.69
N SER A 302 4.09 13.38 -0.45
CA SER A 302 3.93 14.45 -1.45
C SER A 302 3.23 15.70 -0.90
N GLN A 303 2.46 15.60 0.19
CA GLN A 303 1.79 16.76 0.79
C GLN A 303 2.77 17.76 1.42
N TYR A 304 3.98 17.33 1.76
CA TYR A 304 5.03 18.21 2.27
C TYR A 304 5.75 18.99 1.18
N PHE A 305 5.45 18.76 -0.09
CA PHE A 305 6.15 19.41 -1.20
C PHE A 305 5.17 20.13 -2.11
N TYR A 306 5.65 21.22 -2.69
CA TYR A 306 4.90 21.97 -3.66
C TYR A 306 4.91 21.26 -5.01
N LEU A 307 3.72 20.99 -5.55
CA LEU A 307 3.52 20.56 -6.93
C LEU A 307 4.25 19.22 -7.22
N ASN A 308 4.91 19.16 -8.37
CA ASN A 308 5.85 18.15 -8.81
C ASN A 308 7.31 18.52 -8.49
N THR A 309 7.55 19.38 -7.51
CA THR A 309 8.89 19.85 -7.15
C THR A 309 9.32 19.27 -5.80
N ALA A 310 10.62 19.25 -5.53
CA ALA A 310 11.15 18.92 -4.20
C ALA A 310 11.15 20.13 -3.25
N TYR A 311 10.47 21.23 -3.61
CA TYR A 311 10.37 22.42 -2.78
C TYR A 311 9.42 22.15 -1.61
N MET A 312 9.96 22.07 -0.40
CA MET A 312 9.17 21.74 0.79
C MET A 312 8.23 22.89 1.14
N ASN A 313 6.97 22.55 1.40
CA ASN A 313 5.94 23.48 1.83
C ASN A 313 6.02 23.71 3.33
N TYR A 314 6.45 24.91 3.71
CA TYR A 314 6.49 25.38 5.10
C TYR A 314 5.17 25.98 5.61
N ARG A 315 4.09 25.98 4.83
CA ARG A 315 2.83 26.63 5.23
C ARG A 315 1.97 25.75 6.15
N TRP A 316 1.98 26.14 7.43
CA TRP A 316 1.36 25.48 8.59
C TRP A 316 -0.17 25.50 8.63
N ASP A 317 -0.84 26.28 7.78
CA ASP A 317 -2.30 26.34 7.72
C ASP A 317 -2.94 25.15 7.00
N LEU A 318 -2.13 24.35 6.29
CA LEU A 318 -2.64 23.29 5.41
C LEU A 318 -2.26 21.86 5.82
N ASN A 319 -1.34 21.66 6.78
CA ASN A 319 -1.02 20.32 7.29
C ASN A 319 -0.38 20.34 8.69
N PRO A 320 -1.06 19.85 9.76
CA PRO A 320 -0.42 19.69 11.06
C PRO A 320 0.66 18.60 10.97
N TRP A 321 1.83 18.85 11.58
CA TRP A 321 2.87 17.83 11.64
C TRP A 321 2.46 16.71 12.60
N PRO A 322 3.05 15.49 12.45
CA PRO A 322 2.82 14.41 13.41
C PRO A 322 3.04 14.87 14.86
N ASN A 323 2.35 14.22 15.81
CA ASN A 323 2.36 14.58 17.23
C ASN A 323 1.82 15.99 17.56
N ASN A 324 0.93 16.54 16.72
CA ASN A 324 0.36 17.89 16.87
C ASN A 324 1.41 19.01 16.85
N LEU A 325 2.57 18.75 16.26
CA LEU A 325 3.62 19.74 16.13
C LEU A 325 3.20 20.84 15.14
N THR A 326 3.57 22.07 15.46
CA THR A 326 3.41 23.24 14.61
C THR A 326 4.78 23.87 14.40
N SER A 327 5.13 24.23 13.16
CA SER A 327 6.34 25.02 12.92
C SER A 327 6.07 26.52 13.01
N TYR A 328 7.13 27.28 13.30
CA TYR A 328 7.09 28.72 13.46
C TYR A 328 8.34 29.32 12.83
N SER A 329 8.14 30.34 12.00
CA SER A 329 9.22 31.15 11.44
C SER A 329 9.65 32.16 12.48
N LEU A 330 10.96 32.33 12.58
CA LEU A 330 11.62 33.13 13.58
C LEU A 330 12.39 34.25 12.90
N SER A 331 12.46 35.39 13.56
CA SER A 331 13.54 36.35 13.30
C SER A 331 14.87 35.79 13.83
N ILE A 332 15.99 36.18 13.21
CA ILE A 332 17.33 35.70 13.60
C ILE A 332 17.64 35.98 15.08
N SER A 333 17.11 37.06 15.65
CA SER A 333 17.31 37.39 17.07
C SER A 333 16.59 36.45 18.04
N GLN A 334 15.66 35.63 17.58
CA GLN A 334 14.91 34.67 18.42
C GLN A 334 15.57 33.29 18.49
N ILE A 335 16.57 33.01 17.64
CA ILE A 335 17.24 31.70 17.56
C ILE A 335 17.77 31.26 18.93
N ASP A 336 18.49 32.18 19.58
CA ASP A 336 19.10 31.97 20.89
C ASP A 336 18.08 31.55 21.96
N ASP A 337 16.93 32.20 21.99
CA ASP A 337 15.89 31.94 22.98
C ASP A 337 15.23 30.58 22.74
N GLU A 338 14.97 30.18 21.50
CA GLU A 338 14.45 28.84 21.20
C GLU A 338 15.42 27.74 21.63
N ILE A 339 16.71 27.90 21.29
CA ILE A 339 17.73 26.91 21.64
C ILE A 339 17.87 26.79 23.16
N ARG A 340 17.84 27.91 23.91
CA ARG A 340 17.88 27.89 25.39
C ARG A 340 16.66 27.21 26.01
N ASN A 341 15.51 27.28 25.35
CA ASN A 341 14.29 26.59 25.76
C ASN A 341 14.26 25.11 25.32
N GLY A 342 15.33 24.61 24.69
CA GLY A 342 15.46 23.22 24.27
C GLY A 342 14.85 22.91 22.90
N HIS A 343 14.36 23.93 22.19
CA HIS A 343 13.81 23.80 20.84
C HIS A 343 14.95 23.96 19.81
N PRO A 344 15.21 22.94 18.98
CA PRO A 344 16.18 23.08 17.90
C PRO A 344 15.63 24.05 16.85
N VAL A 345 16.53 24.71 16.13
CA VAL A 345 16.17 25.67 15.09
C VAL A 345 16.75 25.22 13.76
N ILE A 346 15.89 25.01 12.78
CA ILE A 346 16.30 24.82 11.39
C ILE A 346 16.66 26.20 10.82
N VAL A 347 17.86 26.37 10.29
CA VAL A 347 18.26 27.63 9.65
C VAL A 347 18.64 27.40 8.19
N GLY A 348 18.23 28.34 7.34
CA GLY A 348 18.69 28.46 5.97
C GLY A 348 19.92 29.35 5.91
N VAL A 349 21.00 28.87 5.29
CA VAL A 349 22.26 29.59 5.15
C VAL A 349 22.67 29.77 3.69
N TYR A 350 23.25 30.92 3.36
CA TYR A 350 23.95 31.12 2.11
C TYR A 350 25.30 30.39 2.14
N ALA A 351 25.37 29.24 1.48
CA ALA A 351 26.51 28.33 1.49
C ALA A 351 27.33 28.44 0.18
N GLY A 352 28.01 29.57 0.02
CA GLY A 352 28.75 29.93 -1.20
C GLY A 352 27.98 30.91 -2.09
N TYR A 353 28.56 31.26 -3.26
CA TYR A 353 28.04 32.36 -4.10
C TYR A 353 26.62 32.10 -4.65
N TYR A 354 26.30 30.83 -4.94
CA TYR A 354 24.99 30.40 -5.43
C TYR A 354 24.35 29.30 -4.59
N GLY A 355 25.03 28.83 -3.54
CA GLY A 355 24.58 27.72 -2.72
C GLY A 355 23.63 28.18 -1.61
N GLN A 356 22.56 27.44 -1.40
CA GLN A 356 21.77 27.51 -0.18
C GLN A 356 21.81 26.15 0.50
N HIS A 357 21.76 26.14 1.82
CA HIS A 357 21.74 24.92 2.61
C HIS A 357 20.86 25.09 3.84
N PHE A 358 20.31 23.99 4.33
CA PHE A 358 19.54 23.96 5.56
C PHE A 358 20.18 23.01 6.57
N ILE A 359 20.32 23.47 7.80
CA ILE A 359 20.96 22.76 8.92
C ILE A 359 20.13 22.95 10.19
N VAL A 360 20.39 22.15 11.22
CA VAL A 360 19.73 22.25 12.52
C VAL A 360 20.71 22.76 13.57
N LEU A 361 20.45 23.94 14.14
CA LEU A 361 21.11 24.43 15.35
C LEU A 361 20.49 23.76 16.57
N LYS A 362 21.31 23.13 17.41
CA LYS A 362 20.83 22.30 18.52
C LYS A 362 21.15 22.84 19.91
N SER A 363 22.28 23.52 20.07
CA SER A 363 22.73 24.06 21.35
C SER A 363 23.68 25.24 21.14
N ILE A 364 23.79 26.11 22.15
CA ILE A 364 24.78 27.21 22.16
C ILE A 364 26.06 26.68 22.83
N ASP A 365 27.22 26.97 22.24
CA ASP A 365 28.55 26.70 22.80
C ASP A 365 29.39 27.99 22.81
N GLY A 366 29.37 28.70 23.95
CA GLY A 366 29.97 30.04 24.06
C GLY A 366 29.27 31.03 23.13
N ASP A 367 30.03 31.63 22.22
CA ASP A 367 29.52 32.57 21.20
C ASP A 367 29.10 31.87 19.89
N ASP A 368 29.16 30.54 19.82
CA ASP A 368 28.86 29.74 18.64
C ASP A 368 27.66 28.83 18.86
N TYR A 369 27.24 28.12 17.80
CA TYR A 369 26.24 27.08 17.87
C TYR A 369 26.85 25.72 17.57
N MET A 370 26.34 24.69 18.24
CA MET A 370 26.50 23.32 17.77
C MET A 370 25.36 23.00 16.80
N MET A 371 25.71 22.34 15.70
CA MET A 371 24.77 22.00 14.64
C MET A 371 24.80 20.53 14.26
N TYR A 372 23.66 20.09 13.73
CA TYR A 372 23.52 18.91 12.89
C TYR A 372 23.37 19.36 11.44
N ASP A 373 24.40 19.09 10.65
CA ASP A 373 24.42 19.40 9.23
C ASP A 373 24.11 18.13 8.44
N PRO A 374 23.02 18.08 7.66
CA PRO A 374 22.62 16.87 6.94
C PRO A 374 23.65 16.44 5.86
N TYR A 375 24.62 17.28 5.53
CA TYR A 375 25.67 17.00 4.55
C TYR A 375 27.04 16.73 5.18
N TYR A 376 27.43 17.56 6.15
CA TYR A 376 28.78 17.52 6.75
C TYR A 376 28.89 16.67 8.02
N GLY A 377 27.78 16.34 8.70
CA GLY A 377 27.80 15.49 9.89
C GLY A 377 27.16 16.11 11.13
N PRO A 378 27.00 15.32 12.20
CA PRO A 378 26.52 15.79 13.49
C PRO A 378 27.61 16.48 14.31
N ASP A 379 27.18 17.19 15.35
CA ASP A 379 28.02 17.73 16.43
C ASP A 379 29.16 18.62 15.93
N LYS A 380 28.87 19.45 14.93
CA LYS A 380 29.81 20.44 14.37
C LYS A 380 29.60 21.80 14.98
N LYS A 381 30.67 22.58 15.15
CA LYS A 381 30.53 24.02 15.38
C LYS A 381 30.03 24.67 14.10
N PHE A 382 29.05 25.56 14.22
CA PHE A 382 28.49 26.28 13.08
C PHE A 382 29.57 27.10 12.35
N SER A 383 30.48 27.72 13.11
CA SER A 383 31.64 28.46 12.59
C SER A 383 32.66 27.64 11.78
N GLU A 384 32.62 26.30 11.84
CA GLU A 384 33.50 25.44 11.01
C GLU A 384 33.15 25.56 9.52
N HIS A 385 31.90 25.87 9.19
CA HIS A 385 31.39 25.87 7.82
C HIS A 385 30.64 27.15 7.42
N TYR A 386 30.07 27.88 8.39
CA TYR A 386 29.17 29.00 8.16
C TYR A 386 29.40 30.17 9.13
N SER A 387 28.88 31.34 8.80
CA SER A 387 28.87 32.51 9.66
C SER A 387 27.44 32.99 9.92
N LYS A 388 27.19 33.62 11.08
CA LYS A 388 25.83 34.00 11.52
C LYS A 388 25.16 35.00 10.57
N ASP A 389 25.93 35.81 9.87
CA ASP A 389 25.45 36.76 8.84
C ASP A 389 24.98 36.06 7.55
N GLN A 390 25.29 34.77 7.36
CA GLN A 390 24.80 33.98 6.24
C GLN A 390 23.41 33.40 6.47
N ILE A 391 22.88 33.47 7.70
CA ILE A 391 21.54 32.99 8.03
C ILE A 391 20.50 33.92 7.38
N PHE A 392 19.64 33.35 6.52
CA PHE A 392 18.57 34.08 5.85
C PHE A 392 17.16 33.63 6.26
N ALA A 393 17.05 32.47 6.91
CA ALA A 393 15.79 31.92 7.39
C ALA A 393 16.03 31.14 8.68
N ALA A 394 15.04 31.14 9.58
CA ALA A 394 15.07 30.39 10.82
C ALA A 394 13.66 29.89 11.16
N GLU A 395 13.57 28.62 11.54
CA GLU A 395 12.32 27.93 11.85
C GLU A 395 12.47 26.97 13.03
N THR A 396 11.42 26.84 13.84
CA THR A 396 11.38 25.86 14.93
C THR A 396 10.04 25.13 14.96
N PHE A 397 9.93 24.07 15.77
CA PHE A 397 8.74 23.24 15.92
C PHE A 397 8.36 23.19 17.41
N ARG A 398 7.05 23.24 17.72
CA ARG A 398 6.49 23.14 19.07
C ARG A 398 5.22 22.31 19.11
#